data_AF-S9U2I8-F1
#
_entry.id   AF-S9U2I8-F1
#
_cell.length_a   1.000
_cell.length_b   1.000
_cell.length_c   1.000
_cell.angle_alpha   90.00
_cell.angle_beta   90.00
_cell.angle_gamma   90.00
#
_symmetry.space_group_name_H-M   'P 1'
#
loop_
_entity.id
_entity.type
_entity.pdbx_description
1 polymer ?
#
loop_
_entity_poly.entity_id
_entity_poly.type
_entity_poly.pdbx_seq_one_letter_code
_entity_poly.pdbx_strand_id
1 'polypeptide(L)'
;MKRIITLLCASFLLLSGCSSISQSSYDDMVSANENLTAKVRNLQQENTQLKGTINDLKKEIDDIKNGADRMLAGAKDSLTKGALGNAKDKLNALIKKHPGSKESGIAKTLISQIEEKERKKIEAEQLEKKRKQAAEEKRLAQALSKMRKSVDEVKSITWYYDKTSPYYANENNFFLYIGKEANTSWLRLRIQYEAENWLFIEKYTLKVDDKTYTIYPNSDEINRDNNTRIWEWADVSPSESDISMIRAIIKSKKTIIRHEGSTYYDDRTINKKRKGRTPKCARCL
;
A
#
# COMPACT_ATOMS: atom_id res chain seq x y z
N MET A 1 42.04 61.40 33.22
CA MET A 1 43.07 62.42 32.93
C MET A 1 43.58 62.96 34.24
N LYS A 2 44.90 63.18 34.39
CA LYS A 2 45.52 63.93 35.49
C LYS A 2 45.44 63.16 36.84
N ARG A 3 46.37 63.21 37.79
CA ARG A 3 47.42 64.17 38.16
C ARG A 3 48.13 63.59 39.40
N ILE A 4 49.39 64.00 39.66
CA ILE A 4 50.00 64.17 41.00
C ILE A 4 50.31 62.84 41.75
N ILE A 5 51.52 62.29 41.80
CA ILE A 5 52.88 62.82 42.11
C ILE A 5 53.00 63.30 43.57
N THR A 6 53.65 62.42 44.36
CA THR A 6 54.73 62.67 45.33
C THR A 6 54.52 62.90 46.83
N LEU A 7 55.47 62.26 47.53
CA LEU A 7 56.27 62.72 48.68
C LEU A 7 55.56 62.81 50.04
N LEU A 8 56.18 62.55 51.19
CA LEU A 8 57.37 61.81 51.65
C LEU A 8 57.38 62.11 53.17
N CYS A 9 57.87 61.16 53.98
CA CYS A 9 58.58 61.41 55.23
C CYS A 9 57.91 62.20 56.37
N ALA A 10 57.61 61.52 57.47
CA ALA A 10 58.55 61.34 58.60
C ALA A 10 57.82 61.33 59.95
N SER A 11 57.85 60.18 60.63
CA SER A 11 57.95 60.14 62.09
C SER A 11 58.56 58.79 62.45
N PHE A 12 59.88 58.77 62.54
CA PHE A 12 60.65 57.65 63.05
C PHE A 12 60.66 57.73 64.59
N LEU A 13 60.63 56.54 65.21
CA LEU A 13 60.85 56.21 66.62
C LEU A 13 59.59 56.22 67.51
N LEU A 14 59.19 55.03 67.95
CA LEU A 14 59.68 54.45 69.21
C LEU A 14 59.27 52.96 69.34
N LEU A 15 60.31 52.11 69.38
CA LEU A 15 60.52 50.91 70.21
C LEU A 15 59.39 49.87 70.48
N SER A 16 59.85 48.63 70.35
CA SER A 16 59.52 47.43 71.16
C SER A 16 58.25 46.64 70.82
N GLY A 17 58.43 45.44 70.25
CA GLY A 17 57.40 44.41 70.27
C GLY A 17 57.32 43.42 69.09
N CYS A 18 58.43 42.96 68.51
CA CYS A 18 58.40 41.73 67.70
C CYS A 18 59.60 40.86 68.10
N SER A 19 59.34 39.81 68.86
CA SER A 19 60.24 38.65 68.91
C SER A 19 60.47 38.19 67.48
N SER A 20 61.71 38.30 67.00
CA SER A 20 62.13 37.83 65.69
C SER A 20 61.99 36.30 65.66
N ILE A 21 60.86 35.81 65.17
CA ILE A 21 60.77 34.49 64.55
C ILE A 21 61.90 34.46 63.52
N SER A 22 62.82 33.51 63.63
CA SER A 22 63.86 33.35 62.62
C SER A 22 63.18 33.09 61.27
N GLN A 23 63.68 33.70 60.19
CA GLN A 23 63.12 33.54 58.84
C GLN A 23 62.85 32.05 58.51
N SER A 24 63.75 31.15 58.94
CA SER A 24 63.60 29.69 58.85
C SER A 24 62.31 29.14 59.48
N SER A 25 61.93 29.59 60.68
CA SER A 25 60.73 29.10 61.38
C SER A 25 59.43 29.62 60.73
N TYR A 26 59.48 30.78 60.07
CA TYR A 26 58.37 31.29 59.29
C TYR A 26 58.23 30.51 57.97
N ASP A 27 59.34 30.25 57.28
CA ASP A 27 59.38 29.49 56.03
C ASP A 27 58.93 28.02 56.22
N ASP A 28 59.29 27.39 57.34
CA ASP A 28 58.83 26.05 57.71
C ASP A 28 57.30 26.00 57.93
N MET A 29 56.74 27.03 58.57
CA MET A 29 55.30 27.14 58.82
C MET A 29 54.51 27.40 57.53
N VAL A 30 55.06 28.21 56.62
CA VAL A 30 54.50 28.42 55.27
C VAL A 30 54.49 27.10 54.50
N SER A 31 55.62 26.37 54.50
CA SER A 31 55.74 25.06 53.83
C SER A 31 54.76 24.02 54.40
N ALA A 32 54.55 23.99 55.71
CA ALA A 32 53.57 23.13 56.36
C ALA A 32 52.13 23.50 55.97
N ASN A 33 51.79 24.79 55.90
CA ASN A 33 50.48 25.28 55.50
C ASN A 33 50.19 25.00 54.02
N GLU A 34 51.19 25.11 53.14
CA GLU A 34 51.07 24.74 51.74
C GLU A 34 50.80 23.23 51.59
N ASN A 35 51.51 22.39 52.35
CA ASN A 35 51.30 20.94 52.38
C ASN A 35 49.89 20.57 52.92
N LEU A 36 49.45 21.22 54.00
CA LEU A 36 48.08 21.08 54.53
C LEU A 36 47.02 21.48 53.49
N THR A 37 47.22 22.61 52.80
CA THR A 37 46.32 23.08 51.75
C THR A 37 46.26 22.09 50.58
N ALA A 38 47.40 21.51 50.19
CA ALA A 38 47.46 20.47 49.17
C ALA A 38 46.69 19.20 49.59
N LYS A 39 46.82 18.76 50.85
CA LYS A 39 46.06 17.62 51.40
C LYS A 39 44.55 17.89 51.41
N VAL A 40 44.12 19.08 51.83
CA VAL A 40 42.70 19.46 51.83
C VAL A 40 42.14 19.47 50.40
N ARG A 41 42.87 20.04 49.44
CA ARG A 41 42.46 20.02 48.03
C ARG A 41 42.36 18.59 47.48
N ASN A 42 43.31 17.71 47.82
CA ASN A 42 43.26 16.31 47.41
C ASN A 42 42.05 15.58 48.00
N LEU A 43 41.80 15.72 49.32
CA LEU A 43 40.64 15.13 49.98
C LEU A 43 39.31 15.65 49.40
N GLN A 44 39.23 16.93 49.00
CA GLN A 44 38.06 17.49 48.32
C GLN A 44 37.84 16.87 46.93
N GLN A 45 38.92 16.63 46.19
CA GLN A 45 38.87 15.97 44.89
C GLN A 45 38.42 14.51 45.01
N GLU A 46 38.99 13.75 45.94
CA GLU A 46 38.59 12.37 46.24
C GLU A 46 37.12 12.29 46.66
N ASN A 47 36.65 13.19 47.52
CA ASN A 47 35.26 13.22 47.95
C ASN A 47 34.30 13.52 46.78
N THR A 48 34.73 14.35 45.83
CA THR A 48 33.96 14.61 44.60
C THR A 48 33.89 13.37 43.71
N GLN A 49 35.02 12.66 43.54
CA GLN A 49 35.08 11.40 42.79
C GLN A 49 34.20 10.31 43.44
N LEU A 50 34.33 10.11 44.75
CA LEU A 50 33.53 9.14 45.52
C LEU A 50 32.03 9.42 45.42
N LYS A 51 31.61 10.68 45.49
CA LYS A 51 30.21 11.07 45.28
C LYS A 51 29.73 10.72 43.87
N GLY A 52 30.58 10.91 42.85
CA GLY A 52 30.32 10.46 41.48
C GLY A 52 30.08 8.95 41.43
N THR A 53 31.04 8.16 41.94
CA THR A 53 30.94 6.70 41.96
C THR A 53 29.70 6.19 42.72
N ILE A 54 29.36 6.79 43.86
CA ILE A 54 28.15 6.42 44.62
C ILE A 54 26.89 6.64 43.78
N ASN A 55 26.82 7.73 43.01
CA ASN A 55 25.67 8.00 42.16
C ASN A 55 25.56 7.00 41.01
N ASP A 56 26.68 6.58 40.42
CA ASP A 56 26.67 5.60 39.34
C ASP A 56 26.33 4.20 39.85
N LEU A 57 26.91 3.77 40.98
CA LEU A 57 26.53 2.52 41.65
C LEU A 57 25.05 2.48 42.04
N LYS A 58 24.47 3.60 42.47
CA LYS A 58 23.03 3.70 42.76
C LYS A 58 22.17 3.46 41.51
N LYS A 59 22.59 3.99 40.34
CA LYS A 59 21.89 3.76 39.07
C LYS A 59 22.00 2.30 38.63
N GLU A 60 23.19 1.70 38.76
CA GLU A 60 23.39 0.28 38.45
C GLU A 60 22.53 -0.61 39.35
N ILE A 61 22.44 -0.30 40.65
CA ILE A 61 21.56 -1.03 41.58
C ILE A 61 20.08 -0.88 41.19
N ASP A 62 19.63 0.32 40.81
CA ASP A 62 18.25 0.51 40.33
C ASP A 62 17.97 -0.28 39.05
N ASP A 63 18.91 -0.30 38.10
CA ASP A 63 18.75 -1.06 36.86
C ASP A 63 18.74 -2.57 37.09
N ILE A 64 19.60 -3.08 37.98
CA ILE A 64 19.61 -4.50 38.38
C ILE A 64 18.31 -4.89 39.08
N LYS A 65 17.78 -4.01 39.95
CA LYS A 65 16.55 -4.30 40.72
C LYS A 65 15.27 -4.15 39.91
N ASN A 66 15.17 -3.10 39.09
CA ASN A 66 13.91 -2.65 38.51
C ASN A 66 13.94 -2.52 36.98
N GLY A 67 15.11 -2.64 36.34
CA GLY A 67 15.28 -2.46 34.89
C GLY A 67 14.45 -3.45 34.08
N ALA A 68 14.55 -4.74 34.42
CA ALA A 68 13.83 -5.82 33.74
C ALA A 68 12.30 -5.65 33.83
N ASP A 69 11.77 -5.34 35.01
CA ASP A 69 10.34 -5.12 35.22
C ASP A 69 9.80 -3.92 34.43
N ARG A 70 10.52 -2.79 34.45
CA ARG A 70 10.15 -1.60 33.67
C ARG A 70 10.08 -1.90 32.18
N MET A 71 11.07 -2.62 31.65
CA MET A 71 11.11 -2.99 30.24
C MET A 71 9.98 -3.95 29.85
N LEU A 72 9.68 -4.94 30.69
CA LEU A 72 8.57 -5.87 30.47
C LEU A 72 7.22 -5.15 30.51
N ALA A 73 7.02 -4.23 31.46
CA ALA A 73 5.82 -3.41 31.53
C ALA A 73 5.63 -2.56 30.26
N GLY A 74 6.71 -1.93 29.77
CA GLY A 74 6.70 -1.16 28.54
C GLY A 74 6.41 -2.00 27.28
N ALA A 75 6.81 -3.27 27.26
CA ALA A 75 6.46 -4.20 26.19
C ALA A 75 5.00 -4.65 26.24
N LYS A 76 4.47 -4.94 27.44
CA LYS A 76 3.06 -5.28 27.66
C LYS A 76 2.13 -4.12 27.27
N ASP A 77 2.50 -2.88 27.56
CA ASP A 77 1.77 -1.69 27.09
C ASP A 77 1.73 -1.59 25.56
N SER A 78 2.82 -1.95 24.86
CA SER A 78 2.80 -2.03 23.40
C SER A 78 1.92 -3.15 22.87
N LEU A 79 1.80 -4.28 23.59
CA LEU A 79 0.88 -5.37 23.24
C LEU A 79 -0.58 -4.98 23.41
N THR A 80 -0.95 -4.30 24.50
CA THR A 80 -2.32 -3.83 24.72
C THR A 80 -2.75 -2.80 23.67
N LYS A 81 -1.79 -1.99 23.19
CA LYS A 81 -1.99 -1.05 22.08
C LYS A 81 -2.00 -1.71 20.70
N GLY A 82 -1.79 -3.03 20.61
CA GLY A 82 -1.76 -3.77 19.34
C GLY A 82 -0.52 -3.53 18.48
N ALA A 83 0.51 -2.84 18.99
CA ALA A 83 1.74 -2.52 18.29
C ALA A 83 2.74 -3.69 18.39
N LEU A 84 2.49 -4.78 17.67
CA LEU A 84 3.23 -6.05 17.78
C LEU A 84 4.73 -5.92 17.45
N GLY A 85 5.10 -5.14 16.44
CA GLY A 85 6.51 -4.87 16.09
C GLY A 85 7.25 -4.19 17.24
N ASN A 86 6.71 -3.06 17.73
CA ASN A 86 7.28 -2.33 18.87
C ASN A 86 7.35 -3.19 20.13
N ALA A 87 6.36 -4.06 20.36
CA ALA A 87 6.37 -4.99 21.47
C ALA A 87 7.53 -5.99 21.34
N LYS A 88 7.71 -6.62 20.16
CA LYS A 88 8.83 -7.54 19.90
C LYS A 88 10.18 -6.87 20.09
N ASP A 89 10.36 -5.64 19.60
CA ASP A 89 11.61 -4.90 19.75
C ASP A 89 11.96 -4.65 21.22
N LYS A 90 10.96 -4.24 22.02
CA LYS A 90 11.13 -4.05 23.47
C LYS A 90 11.42 -5.36 24.21
N LEU A 91 10.75 -6.46 23.82
CA LEU A 91 10.99 -7.79 24.40
C LEU A 91 12.40 -8.31 24.06
N ASN A 92 12.87 -8.10 22.83
CA ASN A 92 14.24 -8.45 22.43
C ASN A 92 15.28 -7.60 23.16
N ALA A 93 15.02 -6.31 23.34
CA ALA A 93 15.88 -5.43 24.14
C ALA A 93 15.98 -5.90 25.60
N LEU A 94 14.85 -6.33 26.19
CA LEU A 94 14.83 -6.90 27.55
C LEU A 94 15.70 -8.16 27.64
N ILE A 95 15.52 -9.11 26.71
CA ILE A 95 16.30 -10.35 26.68
C ILE A 95 17.80 -10.05 26.54
N LYS A 96 18.16 -9.06 25.72
CA LYS A 96 19.55 -8.64 25.53
C LYS A 96 20.17 -8.00 26.77
N LYS A 97 19.42 -7.14 27.48
CA LYS A 97 19.93 -6.39 28.65
C LYS A 97 19.89 -7.20 29.95
N HIS A 98 18.90 -8.08 30.11
CA HIS A 98 18.68 -8.85 31.34
C HIS A 98 18.47 -10.35 31.04
N PRO A 99 19.42 -11.04 30.39
CA PRO A 99 19.21 -12.39 29.85
C PRO A 99 18.84 -13.46 30.90
N GLY A 100 19.36 -13.35 32.11
CA GLY A 100 19.12 -14.29 33.23
C GLY A 100 17.95 -13.93 34.14
N SER A 101 17.21 -12.86 33.85
CA SER A 101 16.04 -12.43 34.64
C SER A 101 14.82 -13.34 34.39
N LYS A 102 13.87 -13.35 35.33
CA LYS A 102 12.58 -14.06 35.14
C LYS A 102 11.78 -13.45 34.00
N GLU A 103 11.87 -12.13 33.87
CA GLU A 103 11.20 -11.30 32.88
C GLU A 103 11.69 -11.66 31.46
N SER A 104 12.98 -11.96 31.29
CA SER A 104 13.55 -12.48 30.04
C SER A 104 12.89 -13.80 29.62
N GLY A 105 12.60 -14.70 30.58
CA GLY A 105 11.82 -15.91 30.34
C GLY A 105 10.42 -15.60 29.82
N ILE A 106 9.72 -14.68 30.48
CA ILE A 106 8.37 -14.22 30.07
C ILE A 106 8.41 -13.61 28.67
N ALA A 107 9.44 -12.81 28.37
CA ALA A 107 9.57 -12.16 27.08
C ALA A 107 9.76 -13.14 25.92
N LYS A 108 10.55 -14.20 26.12
CA LYS A 108 10.69 -15.28 25.12
C LYS A 108 9.35 -15.95 24.83
N THR A 109 8.56 -16.24 25.87
CA THR A 109 7.21 -16.79 25.71
C THR A 109 6.28 -15.85 24.96
N LEU A 110 6.28 -14.55 25.29
CA LEU A 110 5.47 -13.56 24.60
C LEU A 110 5.85 -13.42 23.13
N ILE A 111 7.14 -13.40 22.79
CA ILE A 111 7.61 -13.37 21.39
C ILE A 111 7.06 -14.58 20.63
N SER A 112 7.18 -15.79 21.19
CA SER A 112 6.68 -17.01 20.56
C SER A 112 5.17 -16.95 20.30
N GLN A 113 4.38 -16.43 21.24
CA GLN A 113 2.94 -16.22 21.08
C GLN A 113 2.60 -15.20 19.99
N ILE A 114 3.35 -14.10 19.90
CA ILE A 114 3.17 -13.09 18.85
C ILE A 114 3.45 -13.71 17.48
N GLU A 115 4.57 -14.43 17.34
CA GLU A 115 4.94 -15.11 16.11
C GLU A 115 3.90 -16.15 15.68
N GLU A 116 3.38 -16.93 16.62
CA GLU A 116 2.31 -17.90 16.32
C GLU A 116 1.04 -17.20 15.82
N LYS A 117 0.64 -16.10 16.47
CA LYS A 117 -0.52 -15.30 16.05
C LYS A 117 -0.32 -14.70 14.66
N GLU A 118 0.85 -14.18 14.36
CA GLU A 118 1.20 -13.65 13.04
C GLU A 118 1.18 -14.74 11.98
N ARG A 119 1.77 -15.91 12.24
CA ARG A 119 1.72 -17.05 11.32
C ARG A 119 0.28 -17.48 11.01
N LYS A 120 -0.55 -17.65 12.04
CA LYS A 120 -1.98 -18.01 11.89
C LYS A 120 -2.74 -16.96 11.07
N LYS A 121 -2.46 -15.67 11.28
CA LYS A 121 -3.08 -14.59 10.50
C LYS A 121 -2.67 -14.65 9.03
N ILE A 122 -1.37 -14.80 8.75
CA ILE A 122 -0.85 -14.91 7.37
C ILE A 122 -1.45 -16.13 6.67
N GLU A 123 -1.50 -17.28 7.34
CA GLU A 123 -2.09 -18.51 6.80
C GLU A 123 -3.59 -18.32 6.49
N ALA A 124 -4.35 -17.70 7.40
CA ALA A 124 -5.76 -17.40 7.17
C ALA A 124 -5.97 -16.44 5.99
N GLU A 125 -5.14 -15.40 5.85
CA GLU A 125 -5.19 -14.46 4.72
C GLU A 125 -4.84 -15.16 3.39
N GLN A 126 -3.84 -16.04 3.38
CA GLN A 126 -3.48 -16.83 2.20
C GLN A 126 -4.57 -17.83 1.82
N LEU A 127 -5.17 -18.51 2.80
CA LEU A 127 -6.27 -19.44 2.58
C LEU A 127 -7.48 -18.70 2.00
N GLU A 128 -7.83 -17.53 2.55
CA GLU A 128 -8.94 -16.74 2.04
C GLU A 128 -8.67 -16.22 0.62
N LYS A 129 -7.43 -15.80 0.32
CA LYS A 129 -7.03 -15.42 -1.05
C LYS A 129 -7.18 -16.59 -2.02
N LYS A 130 -6.72 -17.79 -1.66
CA LYS A 130 -6.89 -19.01 -2.47
C LYS A 130 -8.36 -19.38 -2.66
N ARG A 131 -9.19 -19.26 -1.61
CA ARG A 131 -10.64 -19.50 -1.69
C ARG A 131 -11.32 -18.53 -2.64
N LYS A 132 -10.99 -17.24 -2.58
CA LYS A 132 -11.51 -16.22 -3.50
C LYS A 132 -11.09 -16.50 -4.94
N GLN A 133 -9.83 -16.86 -5.17
CA GLN A 133 -9.34 -17.24 -6.51
C GLN A 133 -10.07 -18.47 -7.05
N ALA A 134 -10.16 -19.54 -6.26
CA ALA A 134 -10.86 -20.76 -6.67
C ALA A 134 -12.37 -20.53 -6.91
N ALA A 135 -13.01 -19.67 -6.11
CA ALA A 135 -14.40 -19.29 -6.31
C ALA A 135 -14.60 -18.50 -7.61
N GLU A 136 -13.68 -17.58 -7.92
CA GLU A 136 -13.70 -16.80 -9.15
C GLU A 136 -13.46 -17.68 -10.39
N GLU A 137 -12.46 -18.56 -10.34
CA GLU A 137 -12.19 -19.54 -11.40
C GLU A 137 -13.40 -20.44 -11.65
N LYS A 138 -14.04 -20.94 -10.58
CA LYS A 138 -15.26 -21.73 -10.68
C LYS A 138 -16.40 -20.93 -11.30
N ARG A 139 -16.58 -19.67 -10.90
CA ARG A 139 -17.60 -18.77 -11.46
C ARG A 139 -17.37 -18.55 -12.95
N LEU A 140 -16.14 -18.27 -13.35
CA LEU A 140 -15.75 -18.07 -14.74
C LEU A 140 -15.97 -19.35 -15.56
N ALA A 141 -15.52 -20.50 -15.07
CA ALA A 141 -15.73 -21.79 -15.74
C ALA A 141 -17.22 -22.11 -15.92
N GLN A 142 -18.05 -21.82 -14.92
CA GLN A 142 -19.51 -21.99 -15.02
C GLN A 142 -20.18 -21.01 -15.98
N ALA A 143 -19.65 -19.80 -16.14
CA ALA A 143 -20.14 -18.85 -17.12
C ALA A 143 -19.76 -19.27 -18.54
N LEU A 144 -18.49 -19.65 -18.75
CA LEU A 144 -17.96 -20.07 -20.05
C LEU A 144 -18.55 -21.41 -20.53
N SER A 145 -18.89 -22.34 -19.63
CA SER A 145 -19.52 -23.62 -20.02
C SER A 145 -20.90 -23.46 -20.65
N LYS A 146 -21.54 -22.30 -20.46
CA LYS A 146 -22.81 -21.95 -21.08
C LYS A 146 -22.64 -21.27 -22.43
N MET A 147 -21.41 -20.99 -22.86
CA MET A 147 -21.07 -20.34 -24.12
C MET A 147 -20.65 -21.38 -25.16
N ARG A 148 -20.77 -21.01 -26.44
CA ARG A 148 -20.18 -21.75 -27.55
C ARG A 148 -18.71 -21.38 -27.68
N LYS A 149 -17.83 -22.37 -27.77
CA LYS A 149 -16.38 -22.22 -27.89
C LYS A 149 -15.92 -22.47 -29.33
N SER A 150 -15.02 -21.63 -29.84
CA SER A 150 -14.29 -21.84 -31.10
C SER A 150 -12.80 -21.59 -30.85
N VAL A 151 -11.93 -22.47 -31.32
CA VAL A 151 -10.47 -22.36 -31.12
C VAL A 151 -9.81 -22.04 -32.45
N ASP A 152 -9.04 -20.97 -32.48
CA ASP A 152 -8.09 -20.66 -33.54
C ASP A 152 -6.72 -21.13 -33.08
N GLU A 153 -6.30 -22.32 -33.52
CA GLU A 153 -5.04 -22.93 -33.11
C GLU A 153 -3.82 -22.16 -33.62
N VAL A 154 -3.93 -21.54 -34.82
CA VAL A 154 -2.84 -20.78 -35.43
C VAL A 154 -2.54 -19.53 -34.63
N LYS A 155 -3.59 -18.80 -34.21
CA LYS A 155 -3.44 -17.60 -33.38
C LYS A 155 -3.39 -17.91 -31.89
N SER A 156 -3.62 -19.16 -31.48
CA SER A 156 -3.77 -19.56 -30.07
C SER A 156 -4.87 -18.78 -29.32
N ILE A 157 -5.94 -18.39 -30.04
CA ILE A 157 -7.07 -17.64 -29.49
C ILE A 157 -8.27 -18.57 -29.33
N THR A 158 -8.90 -18.53 -28.16
CA THR A 158 -10.23 -19.11 -27.95
C THR A 158 -11.29 -18.02 -27.98
N TRP A 159 -12.27 -18.19 -28.86
CA TRP A 159 -13.45 -17.34 -28.94
C TRP A 159 -14.64 -17.97 -28.21
N TYR A 160 -15.30 -17.17 -27.38
CA TYR A 160 -16.52 -17.55 -26.67
C TYR A 160 -17.69 -16.69 -27.13
N TYR A 161 -18.72 -17.35 -27.66
CA TYR A 161 -19.96 -16.75 -28.14
C TYR A 161 -21.13 -17.16 -27.25
N ASP A 162 -22.15 -16.32 -27.15
CA ASP A 162 -23.42 -16.81 -26.63
C ASP A 162 -23.97 -17.92 -27.54
N LYS A 163 -24.66 -18.91 -26.99
CA LYS A 163 -25.22 -20.03 -27.79
C LYS A 163 -26.20 -19.55 -28.87
N THR A 164 -26.79 -18.38 -28.69
CA THR A 164 -27.74 -17.78 -29.63
C THR A 164 -27.08 -16.83 -30.64
N SER A 165 -25.78 -16.59 -30.54
CA SER A 165 -25.03 -15.83 -31.53
C SER A 165 -24.97 -16.59 -32.87
N PRO A 166 -25.01 -15.89 -34.02
CA PRO A 166 -24.89 -16.51 -35.33
C PRO A 166 -23.57 -17.23 -35.50
N TYR A 167 -23.52 -18.16 -36.45
CA TYR A 167 -22.27 -18.70 -36.98
C TYR A 167 -21.71 -17.85 -38.13
N TYR A 168 -22.60 -17.21 -38.90
CA TYR A 168 -22.26 -16.51 -40.14
C TYR A 168 -22.66 -15.03 -40.07
N ALA A 169 -22.07 -14.22 -40.95
CA ALA A 169 -22.35 -12.78 -41.01
C ALA A 169 -23.58 -12.40 -41.84
N ASN A 170 -24.13 -13.36 -42.59
CA ASN A 170 -25.29 -13.21 -43.47
C ASN A 170 -26.63 -13.26 -42.73
N GLU A 171 -26.69 -12.69 -41.52
CA GLU A 171 -27.94 -12.45 -40.82
C GLU A 171 -27.86 -11.18 -39.97
N ASN A 172 -29.02 -10.59 -39.66
CA ASN A 172 -29.08 -9.37 -38.89
C ASN A 172 -28.94 -9.65 -37.39
N ASN A 173 -27.90 -9.13 -36.75
CA ASN A 173 -27.62 -9.40 -35.34
C ASN A 173 -26.80 -8.31 -34.67
N PHE A 174 -26.88 -8.26 -33.34
CA PHE A 174 -26.13 -7.34 -32.47
C PHE A 174 -25.75 -8.11 -31.22
N PHE A 175 -24.47 -8.46 -31.07
CA PHE A 175 -24.04 -9.34 -29.98
C PHE A 175 -22.60 -9.10 -29.56
N LEU A 176 -22.31 -9.53 -28.34
CA LEU A 176 -20.97 -9.54 -27.77
C LEU A 176 -20.36 -10.93 -27.85
N TYR A 177 -19.05 -10.99 -27.96
CA TYR A 177 -18.28 -12.21 -27.82
C TYR A 177 -16.90 -11.91 -27.22
N ILE A 178 -16.25 -12.94 -26.67
CA ILE A 178 -15.00 -12.78 -25.91
C ILE A 178 -13.88 -13.50 -26.65
N GLY A 179 -12.75 -12.81 -26.84
CA GLY A 179 -11.48 -13.43 -27.19
C GLY A 179 -10.68 -13.71 -25.93
N LYS A 180 -10.05 -14.88 -25.86
CA LYS A 180 -9.14 -15.26 -24.79
C LYS A 180 -7.86 -15.85 -25.38
N GLU A 181 -6.74 -15.30 -24.97
CA GLU A 181 -5.40 -15.77 -25.30
C GLU A 181 -4.60 -15.82 -24.00
N ALA A 182 -4.12 -16.99 -23.60
CA ALA A 182 -3.40 -17.21 -22.34
C ALA A 182 -4.06 -16.46 -21.14
N ASN A 183 -3.39 -15.42 -20.64
CA ASN A 183 -3.82 -14.60 -19.49
C ASN A 183 -4.58 -13.33 -19.88
N THR A 184 -4.73 -13.06 -21.17
CA THR A 184 -5.43 -11.89 -21.69
C THR A 184 -6.82 -12.28 -22.17
N SER A 185 -7.79 -11.40 -21.98
CA SER A 185 -9.13 -11.54 -22.55
C SER A 185 -9.66 -10.18 -22.95
N TRP A 186 -10.37 -10.12 -24.07
CA TRP A 186 -10.94 -8.89 -24.58
C TRP A 186 -12.35 -9.13 -25.09
N LEU A 187 -13.16 -8.09 -25.02
CA LEU A 187 -14.54 -8.10 -25.49
C LEU A 187 -14.59 -7.58 -26.92
N ARG A 188 -15.50 -8.11 -27.72
CA ARG A 188 -15.79 -7.65 -29.07
C ARG A 188 -17.28 -7.46 -29.24
N LEU A 189 -17.66 -6.41 -29.95
CA LEU A 189 -19.03 -6.11 -30.36
C LEU A 189 -19.18 -6.38 -31.85
N ARG A 190 -20.09 -7.29 -32.20
CA ARG A 190 -20.44 -7.60 -33.58
C ARG A 190 -21.80 -6.99 -33.91
N ILE A 191 -21.85 -6.20 -34.97
CA ILE A 191 -23.08 -5.62 -35.53
C ILE A 191 -23.18 -6.08 -36.98
N GLN A 192 -24.24 -6.80 -37.32
CA GLN A 192 -24.43 -7.38 -38.64
C GLN A 192 -25.69 -6.81 -39.30
N TYR A 193 -25.54 -6.46 -40.55
CA TYR A 193 -26.56 -5.98 -41.45
C TYR A 193 -26.61 -6.90 -42.66
N GLU A 194 -27.79 -7.41 -42.96
CA GLU A 194 -28.02 -8.27 -44.12
C GLU A 194 -29.27 -7.73 -44.84
N ALA A 195 -29.14 -7.50 -46.14
CA ALA A 195 -30.18 -6.88 -46.97
C ALA A 195 -30.00 -7.21 -48.46
N GLU A 196 -30.84 -6.58 -49.29
CA GLU A 196 -30.75 -6.66 -50.76
C GLU A 196 -29.83 -5.58 -51.35
N ASN A 197 -29.72 -4.42 -50.70
CA ASN A 197 -28.93 -3.28 -51.18
C ASN A 197 -27.88 -2.88 -50.16
N TRP A 198 -26.68 -2.57 -50.67
CA TRP A 198 -25.58 -2.02 -49.89
C TRP A 198 -25.93 -0.66 -49.31
N LEU A 199 -25.55 -0.43 -48.06
CA LEU A 199 -25.55 0.89 -47.45
C LEU A 199 -24.16 1.52 -47.49
N PHE A 200 -23.10 0.70 -47.56
CA PHE A 200 -21.72 1.13 -47.29
C PHE A 200 -21.63 1.78 -45.91
N ILE A 201 -21.96 0.99 -44.88
CA ILE A 201 -22.10 1.47 -43.50
C ILE A 201 -20.80 2.12 -43.03
N GLU A 202 -20.92 3.30 -42.44
CA GLU A 202 -19.83 4.07 -41.84
C GLU A 202 -20.01 4.25 -40.33
N LYS A 203 -21.25 4.25 -39.84
CA LYS A 203 -21.56 4.39 -38.41
C LYS A 203 -22.89 3.75 -38.05
N TYR A 204 -23.13 3.62 -36.75
CA TYR A 204 -24.39 3.14 -36.21
C TYR A 204 -24.95 4.12 -35.18
N THR A 205 -26.23 4.51 -35.30
CA THR A 205 -26.90 5.33 -34.30
C THR A 205 -27.97 4.52 -33.59
N LEU A 206 -27.91 4.46 -32.26
CA LEU A 206 -28.81 3.66 -31.43
C LEU A 206 -29.70 4.57 -30.60
N LYS A 207 -31.01 4.52 -30.85
CA LYS A 207 -32.03 5.12 -30.00
C LYS A 207 -32.49 4.10 -28.97
N VAL A 208 -32.07 4.29 -27.72
CA VAL A 208 -32.30 3.41 -26.58
C VAL A 208 -33.26 4.11 -25.63
N ASP A 209 -34.54 3.74 -25.69
CA ASP A 209 -35.63 4.51 -25.12
C ASP A 209 -35.49 6.00 -25.53
N ASP A 210 -35.24 6.90 -24.57
CA ASP A 210 -35.11 8.34 -24.85
C ASP A 210 -33.68 8.80 -25.15
N LYS A 211 -32.68 7.93 -24.97
CA LYS A 211 -31.25 8.27 -25.16
C LYS A 211 -30.75 7.86 -26.54
N THR A 212 -29.83 8.64 -27.10
CA THR A 212 -29.17 8.35 -28.37
C THR A 212 -27.69 8.10 -28.14
N TYR A 213 -27.16 7.08 -28.80
CA TYR A 213 -25.75 6.70 -28.79
C TYR A 213 -25.27 6.52 -30.22
N THR A 214 -23.98 6.71 -30.48
CA THR A 214 -23.40 6.49 -31.80
C THR A 214 -22.11 5.70 -31.68
N ILE A 215 -21.94 4.73 -32.57
CA ILE A 215 -20.73 3.92 -32.72
C ILE A 215 -20.09 4.31 -34.05
N TYR A 216 -18.80 4.64 -34.00
CA TYR A 216 -17.96 4.91 -35.17
C TYR A 216 -16.89 3.81 -35.25
N PRO A 217 -17.16 2.71 -35.98
CA PRO A 217 -16.13 1.72 -36.24
C PRO A 217 -15.01 2.33 -37.06
N ASN A 218 -13.79 1.82 -36.88
CA ASN A 218 -12.71 2.10 -37.81
C ASN A 218 -12.95 1.40 -39.16
N SER A 219 -12.29 1.88 -40.21
CA SER A 219 -12.46 1.32 -41.56
C SER A 219 -12.04 -0.16 -41.65
N ASP A 220 -11.07 -0.59 -40.85
CA ASP A 220 -10.61 -1.98 -40.75
C ASP A 220 -11.52 -2.88 -39.90
N GLU A 221 -12.43 -2.29 -39.12
CA GLU A 221 -13.44 -3.01 -38.34
C GLU A 221 -14.70 -3.32 -39.16
N ILE A 222 -14.88 -2.65 -40.31
CA ILE A 222 -16.03 -2.82 -41.19
C ILE A 222 -15.67 -3.77 -42.33
N ASN A 223 -16.51 -4.78 -42.51
CA ASN A 223 -16.33 -5.81 -43.51
C ASN A 223 -17.63 -6.02 -44.27
N ARG A 224 -17.50 -6.54 -45.49
CA ARG A 224 -18.58 -6.65 -46.47
C ARG A 224 -18.37 -7.90 -47.30
N ASP A 225 -19.44 -8.63 -47.57
CA ASP A 225 -19.43 -9.79 -48.46
C ASP A 225 -20.85 -10.06 -48.99
N ASN A 226 -20.99 -10.89 -50.02
CA ASN A 226 -22.27 -11.15 -50.65
C ASN A 226 -22.36 -12.51 -51.34
N ASN A 227 -23.59 -12.93 -51.60
CA ASN A 227 -23.94 -13.98 -52.55
C ASN A 227 -25.14 -13.51 -53.39
N THR A 228 -26.30 -14.16 -53.27
CA THR A 228 -27.61 -13.68 -53.71
C THR A 228 -28.14 -12.51 -52.86
N ARG A 229 -27.66 -12.37 -51.63
CA ARG A 229 -27.95 -11.26 -50.71
C ARG A 229 -26.63 -10.61 -50.28
N ILE A 230 -26.69 -9.41 -49.72
CA ILE A 230 -25.49 -8.69 -49.25
C ILE A 230 -25.44 -8.68 -47.72
N TRP A 231 -24.25 -8.63 -47.15
CA TRP A 231 -24.09 -8.36 -45.73
C TRP A 231 -22.88 -7.49 -45.42
N GLU A 232 -23.08 -6.60 -44.46
CA GLU A 232 -22.10 -5.69 -43.90
C GLU A 232 -22.01 -5.96 -42.40
N TRP A 233 -20.81 -5.97 -41.84
CA TRP A 233 -20.67 -6.06 -40.39
C TRP A 233 -19.55 -5.20 -39.86
N ALA A 234 -19.76 -4.67 -38.67
CA ALA A 234 -18.69 -4.13 -37.85
C ALA A 234 -18.30 -5.13 -36.77
N ASP A 235 -17.00 -5.24 -36.56
CA ASP A 235 -16.39 -6.00 -35.49
C ASP A 235 -15.51 -5.04 -34.68
N VAL A 236 -16.04 -4.57 -33.55
CA VAL A 236 -15.49 -3.42 -32.81
C VAL A 236 -14.94 -3.85 -31.46
N SER A 237 -13.83 -3.24 -31.04
CA SER A 237 -13.41 -3.26 -29.63
C SER A 237 -14.20 -2.20 -28.86
N PRO A 238 -15.23 -2.56 -28.06
CA PRO A 238 -16.09 -1.57 -27.43
C PRO A 238 -15.34 -0.72 -26.42
N SER A 239 -15.48 0.59 -26.53
CA SER A 239 -15.02 1.58 -25.53
C SER A 239 -15.91 1.58 -24.28
N GLU A 240 -15.49 2.23 -23.20
CA GLU A 240 -16.32 2.35 -21.98
C GLU A 240 -17.69 3.01 -22.23
N SER A 241 -17.78 3.94 -23.19
CA SER A 241 -19.06 4.50 -23.61
C SER A 241 -19.93 3.48 -24.35
N ASP A 242 -19.34 2.64 -25.19
CA ASP A 242 -20.06 1.54 -25.85
C ASP A 242 -20.57 0.52 -24.83
N ILE A 243 -19.77 0.16 -23.83
CA ILE A 243 -20.20 -0.73 -22.76
C ILE A 243 -21.36 -0.12 -21.98
N SER A 244 -21.31 1.17 -21.68
CA SER A 244 -22.39 1.89 -21.00
C SER A 244 -23.68 1.91 -21.84
N MET A 245 -23.56 2.12 -23.14
CA MET A 245 -24.66 2.00 -24.09
C MET A 245 -25.23 0.58 -24.13
N ILE A 246 -24.39 -0.46 -24.23
CA ILE A 246 -24.83 -1.85 -24.24
C ILE A 246 -25.61 -2.19 -22.97
N ARG A 247 -25.13 -1.73 -21.80
CA ARG A 247 -25.86 -1.88 -20.53
C ARG A 247 -27.22 -1.18 -20.57
N ALA A 248 -27.32 -0.01 -21.20
CA ALA A 248 -28.59 0.66 -21.41
C ALA A 248 -29.52 -0.15 -22.33
N ILE A 249 -29.01 -0.71 -23.44
CA ILE A 249 -29.78 -1.57 -24.37
C ILE A 249 -30.36 -2.81 -23.66
N ILE A 250 -29.56 -3.45 -22.80
CA ILE A 250 -30.01 -4.63 -22.03
C ILE A 250 -31.20 -4.28 -21.11
N LYS A 251 -31.21 -3.07 -20.55
CA LYS A 251 -32.23 -2.59 -19.61
C LYS A 251 -33.42 -1.91 -20.30
N SER A 252 -33.26 -1.48 -21.56
CA SER A 252 -34.24 -0.66 -22.25
C SER A 252 -35.54 -1.41 -22.56
N LYS A 253 -36.63 -0.67 -22.74
CA LYS A 253 -37.88 -1.23 -23.27
C LYS A 253 -37.78 -1.40 -24.78
N LYS A 254 -37.34 -0.35 -25.48
CA LYS A 254 -37.20 -0.32 -26.93
C LYS A 254 -35.82 0.18 -27.32
N THR A 255 -35.21 -0.49 -28.29
CA THR A 255 -33.99 -0.01 -28.94
C THR A 255 -34.14 -0.13 -30.43
N ILE A 256 -33.86 0.96 -31.15
CA ILE A 256 -33.72 1.00 -32.60
C ILE A 256 -32.24 1.27 -32.91
N ILE A 257 -31.67 0.50 -33.82
CA ILE A 257 -30.36 0.75 -34.41
C ILE A 257 -30.58 1.23 -35.85
N ARG A 258 -29.97 2.36 -36.18
CA ARG A 258 -29.83 2.86 -37.54
C ARG A 258 -28.46 2.45 -38.06
N HIS A 259 -28.45 1.74 -39.17
CA HIS A 259 -27.28 1.46 -39.98
C HIS A 259 -27.11 2.63 -40.96
N GLU A 260 -26.05 3.42 -40.84
CA GLU A 260 -25.86 4.63 -41.66
C GLU A 260 -24.63 4.48 -42.56
N GLY A 261 -24.85 4.55 -43.87
CA GLY A 261 -23.80 4.85 -44.84
C GLY A 261 -23.79 6.33 -45.22
N SER A 262 -22.98 6.69 -46.21
CA SER A 262 -22.83 8.09 -46.66
C SER A 262 -24.10 8.67 -47.28
N THR A 263 -24.89 7.85 -47.98
CA THR A 263 -26.09 8.29 -48.71
C THR A 263 -27.38 7.70 -48.14
N TYR A 264 -27.35 6.45 -47.68
CA TYR A 264 -28.55 5.69 -47.29
C TYR A 264 -28.46 5.18 -45.85
N TYR A 265 -29.62 4.88 -45.27
CA TYR A 265 -29.71 4.27 -43.94
C TYR A 265 -30.83 3.22 -43.89
N ASP A 266 -30.73 2.32 -42.90
CA ASP A 266 -31.80 1.38 -42.56
C ASP A 266 -32.00 1.29 -41.03
N ASP A 267 -33.25 1.29 -40.59
CA ASP A 267 -33.64 1.27 -39.17
C ASP A 267 -34.14 -0.11 -38.76
N ARG A 268 -33.53 -0.68 -37.72
CA ARG A 268 -33.91 -2.01 -37.20
C ARG A 268 -34.18 -1.97 -35.71
N THR A 269 -35.23 -2.68 -35.29
CA THR A 269 -35.52 -2.84 -33.86
C THR A 269 -34.69 -3.98 -33.27
N ILE A 270 -33.99 -3.70 -32.16
CA ILE A 270 -33.35 -4.74 -31.34
C ILE A 270 -34.42 -5.37 -30.44
N ASN A 271 -34.98 -6.49 -30.88
CA ASN A 271 -36.05 -7.18 -30.16
C ASN A 271 -35.58 -7.87 -28.87
N LYS A 272 -36.50 -8.27 -27.99
CA LYS A 272 -36.19 -8.95 -26.72
C LYS A 272 -35.37 -10.24 -26.89
N LYS A 273 -35.58 -10.99 -27.98
CA LYS A 273 -34.79 -12.19 -28.32
C LYS A 273 -33.32 -11.84 -28.60
N ARG A 274 -33.02 -10.64 -29.10
CA ARG A 274 -31.67 -10.10 -29.33
C ARG A 274 -31.06 -9.46 -28.06
N LYS A 275 -31.88 -8.84 -27.20
CA LYS A 275 -31.42 -8.29 -25.90
C LYS A 275 -30.89 -9.35 -24.93
N GLY A 276 -31.46 -10.56 -24.96
CA GLY A 276 -31.01 -11.71 -24.14
C GLY A 276 -29.76 -12.43 -24.64
N ARG A 277 -29.17 -12.02 -25.78
CA ARG A 277 -27.96 -12.63 -26.40
C ARG A 277 -26.66 -12.00 -25.96
N THR A 278 -26.72 -10.99 -25.10
CA THR A 278 -25.56 -10.55 -24.34
C THR A 278 -25.23 -11.64 -23.32
N PRO A 279 -23.96 -12.07 -23.20
CA PRO A 279 -23.60 -13.12 -22.25
C PRO A 279 -24.21 -12.79 -20.90
N LYS A 280 -24.80 -13.76 -20.19
CA LYS A 280 -25.22 -13.56 -18.79
C LYS A 280 -24.07 -12.98 -17.92
N CYS A 281 -22.82 -13.15 -18.38
CA CYS A 281 -21.61 -12.51 -17.85
C CYS A 281 -21.59 -10.97 -17.95
N ALA A 282 -22.19 -10.35 -18.96
CA ALA A 282 -22.24 -8.88 -19.12
C ALA A 282 -23.18 -8.18 -18.12
N ARG A 283 -24.00 -8.94 -17.37
CA ARG A 283 -24.72 -8.43 -16.19
C ARG A 283 -23.87 -8.40 -14.92
N CYS A 284 -22.69 -9.00 -14.95
CA CYS A 284 -21.76 -9.10 -13.82
C CYS A 284 -20.47 -8.27 -14.01
N LEU A 285 -20.35 -7.56 -15.14
CA LEU A 285 -19.45 -6.42 -15.31
C LEU A 285 -20.20 -5.15 -14.92
#